data_AF-A0A5B7YID3-F1
#
_entry.id   AF-A0A5B7YID3-F1
#
_cell.length_a   1.000
_cell.length_b   1.000
_cell.length_c   1.000
_cell.angle_alpha   90.00
_cell.angle_beta   90.00
_cell.angle_gamma   90.00
#
_symmetry.space_group_name_H-M   'P 1'
#
loop_
_entity.id
_entity.type
_entity.pdbx_description
1 polymer ?
#
loop_
_entity_poly.entity_id
_entity_poly.type
_entity_poly.pdbx_seq_one_letter_code
_entity_poly.pdbx_strand_id
1 'polypeptide(L)'
;MYVKVVSAFLCIIFCTSMQVSAKVRGEANIIAIDSEVLNETRELMVHLPNNYDRYTDTSYPVLFLLDGQRNFAHAAGTLVLLNQSGMASEMIIVAINNTYRTRDFTPTYRKNITSKLLGTVLQQSLHSGK
;
A
#
# COMPACT_ATOMS: atom_id res chain seq x y z
N MET A 1 26.96 -47.79 -28.54
CA MET A 1 27.52 -46.43 -28.31
C MET A 1 26.40 -45.37 -28.22
N TYR A 2 25.42 -45.41 -29.13
CA TYR A 2 24.34 -44.42 -29.27
C TYR A 2 23.39 -44.32 -28.06
N VAL A 3 23.06 -45.45 -27.41
CA VAL A 3 22.13 -45.48 -26.26
C VAL A 3 22.65 -44.68 -25.06
N LYS A 4 23.98 -44.68 -24.83
CA LYS A 4 24.61 -43.88 -23.77
C LYS A 4 24.59 -42.39 -24.09
N VAL A 5 24.75 -42.03 -25.36
CA VAL A 5 24.70 -40.63 -25.84
C VAL A 5 23.28 -40.08 -25.75
N VAL A 6 22.27 -40.88 -26.14
CA VAL A 6 20.85 -40.50 -26.03
C VAL A 6 20.43 -40.34 -24.57
N SER A 7 20.85 -41.26 -23.70
CA SER A 7 20.59 -41.16 -22.25
C SER A 7 21.24 -39.92 -21.62
N ALA A 8 22.45 -39.56 -22.04
CA ALA A 8 23.12 -38.34 -21.55
C ALA A 8 22.39 -37.07 -22.00
N PHE A 9 21.91 -37.02 -23.25
CA PHE A 9 21.11 -35.90 -23.76
C PHE A 9 19.76 -35.77 -23.02
N LEU A 10 19.10 -36.89 -22.74
CA LEU A 10 17.83 -36.91 -22.00
C LEU A 10 18.01 -36.41 -20.55
N CYS A 11 19.11 -36.80 -19.88
CA CYS A 11 19.44 -36.32 -18.54
C CYS A 11 19.76 -34.82 -18.50
N ILE A 12 20.43 -34.28 -19.52
CA ILE A 12 20.71 -32.83 -19.61
C ILE A 12 19.41 -32.04 -19.76
N ILE A 13 18.50 -32.48 -20.63
CA ILE A 13 17.19 -31.82 -20.82
C ILE A 13 16.37 -31.82 -19.52
N PHE A 14 16.39 -32.93 -18.78
CA PHE A 14 15.67 -33.05 -17.51
C PHE A 14 16.30 -32.19 -16.39
N CYS A 15 17.63 -32.05 -16.38
CA CYS A 15 18.37 -31.21 -15.44
C CYS A 15 18.17 -29.71 -15.72
N THR A 16 17.88 -29.32 -16.97
CA THR A 16 17.56 -27.94 -17.35
C THR A 16 16.11 -27.52 -17.08
N SER A 17 15.31 -28.31 -16.34
CA SER A 17 14.00 -27.87 -15.88
C SER A 17 14.16 -26.75 -14.85
N MET A 18 14.33 -25.52 -15.36
CA MET A 18 14.60 -24.33 -14.58
C MET A 18 13.43 -24.00 -13.67
N GLN A 19 13.74 -23.58 -12.45
CA GLN A 19 12.79 -22.98 -11.52
C GLN A 19 12.37 -21.61 -12.06
N VAL A 20 11.14 -21.50 -12.57
CA VAL A 20 10.52 -20.20 -12.87
C VAL A 20 9.97 -19.63 -11.57
N SER A 21 10.57 -18.54 -11.08
CA SER A 21 10.02 -17.74 -10.00
C SER A 21 9.24 -16.56 -10.59
N ALA A 22 7.91 -16.61 -10.49
CA ALA A 22 7.07 -15.51 -10.91
C ALA A 22 6.95 -14.50 -9.76
N LYS A 23 7.59 -13.33 -9.89
CA LYS A 23 7.35 -12.21 -8.97
C LYS A 23 5.97 -11.63 -9.27
N VAL A 24 5.11 -11.56 -8.25
CA VAL A 24 3.76 -10.99 -8.38
C VAL A 24 3.91 -9.50 -8.71
N ARG A 25 3.35 -9.07 -9.84
CA ARG A 25 3.32 -7.64 -10.21
C ARG A 25 2.33 -6.91 -9.33
N GLY A 26 2.70 -5.71 -8.87
CA GLY A 26 1.84 -4.90 -8.01
C GLY A 26 1.89 -5.28 -6.53
N GLU A 27 2.89 -6.07 -6.11
CA GLU A 27 3.13 -6.36 -4.69
C GLU A 27 3.44 -5.08 -3.91
N ALA A 28 3.00 -5.05 -2.65
CA ALA A 28 3.23 -3.95 -1.72
C ALA A 28 4.48 -4.22 -0.87
N ASN A 29 5.40 -3.25 -0.83
CA ASN A 29 6.38 -3.16 0.24
C ASN A 29 5.75 -2.42 1.42
N ILE A 30 5.58 -3.11 2.55
CA ILE A 30 5.00 -2.51 3.76
C ILE A 30 6.11 -1.86 4.56
N ILE A 31 5.94 -0.59 4.89
CA ILE A 31 6.83 0.17 5.77
C ILE A 31 6.03 0.80 6.90
N ALA A 32 6.59 0.83 8.11
CA ALA A 32 6.01 1.52 9.25
C ALA A 32 6.74 2.85 9.46
N ILE A 33 5.98 3.91 9.76
CA ILE A 33 6.51 5.22 10.12
C ILE A 33 5.90 5.68 11.44
N ASP A 34 6.69 6.31 12.30
CA ASP A 34 6.19 6.98 13.49
C ASP A 34 5.84 8.42 13.15
N SER A 35 4.56 8.77 13.23
CA SER A 35 4.09 10.12 12.89
C SER A 35 4.11 11.01 14.13
N GLU A 36 5.00 12.00 14.16
CA GLU A 36 5.02 13.01 15.23
C GLU A 36 3.72 13.85 15.25
N VAL A 37 3.17 14.16 14.08
CA VAL A 37 1.96 14.99 13.94
C VAL A 37 0.72 14.27 14.47
N LEU A 38 0.62 12.96 14.24
CA LEU A 38 -0.53 12.15 14.66
C LEU A 38 -0.28 11.43 15.99
N ASN A 39 0.95 11.45 16.49
CA ASN A 39 1.41 10.72 17.68
C ASN A 39 1.04 9.23 17.65
N GLU A 40 1.24 8.58 16.50
CA GLU A 40 0.94 7.17 16.28
C GLU A 40 1.78 6.60 15.13
N THR A 41 2.02 5.28 15.17
CA THR A 41 2.66 4.55 14.07
C THR A 41 1.67 4.31 12.93
N ARG A 42 2.11 4.53 11.69
CA ARG A 42 1.34 4.33 10.47
C ARG A 42 2.03 3.33 9.56
N GLU A 43 1.25 2.43 8.99
CA GLU A 43 1.72 1.57 7.91
C GLU A 43 1.48 2.25 6.56
N LEU A 44 2.48 2.20 5.69
CA LEU A 44 2.40 2.60 4.30
C LEU A 44 2.62 1.38 3.42
N MET A 45 1.89 1.32 2.30
CA MET A 45 2.07 0.30 1.27
C MET A 45 2.71 0.96 0.05
N VAL A 46 3.92 0.54 -0.29
CA VAL A 46 4.73 1.14 -1.37
C VAL A 46 4.80 0.18 -2.56
N HIS A 47 4.34 0.64 -3.73
CA HIS A 47 4.58 -0.04 -5.01
C HIS A 47 5.75 0.63 -5.72
N LEU A 48 6.74 -0.17 -6.13
CA LEU A 48 7.84 0.28 -6.97
C LEU A 48 7.66 -0.22 -8.42
N PRO A 49 8.04 0.60 -9.42
CA PRO A 49 8.14 0.15 -10.81
C PRO A 49 9.00 -1.10 -10.98
N ASN A 50 8.69 -1.92 -11.99
CA ASN A 50 9.38 -3.20 -12.21
C ASN A 50 10.88 -3.04 -12.47
N ASN A 51 11.29 -1.92 -13.05
CA ASN A 51 12.69 -1.64 -13.39
C ASN A 51 13.39 -0.68 -12.43
N TYR A 52 12.78 -0.41 -11.26
CA TYR A 52 13.30 0.56 -10.30
C TYR A 52 14.76 0.29 -9.91
N ASP A 53 15.10 -0.97 -9.59
CA ASP A 53 16.46 -1.36 -9.19
C ASP A 53 17.49 -1.29 -10.34
N ARG A 54 17.03 -1.30 -11.60
CA ARG A 54 17.90 -1.24 -12.78
C ARG A 54 18.21 0.19 -13.20
N TYR A 55 17.30 1.13 -12.96
CA TYR A 55 17.43 2.51 -13.38
C TYR A 55 17.44 3.43 -12.16
N THR A 56 18.50 3.32 -11.36
CA THR A 56 18.65 4.04 -10.08
C THR A 56 18.76 5.56 -10.25
N ASP A 57 19.18 6.03 -11.43
CA ASP A 57 19.32 7.46 -11.74
C ASP A 57 18.03 8.06 -12.34
N THR A 58 16.98 7.26 -12.50
CA THR A 58 15.69 7.70 -13.05
C THR A 58 14.80 8.28 -11.95
N SER A 59 14.25 9.45 -12.20
CA SER A 59 13.20 10.04 -11.35
C SER A 59 11.83 9.50 -11.75
N TYR A 60 11.09 8.97 -10.77
CA TYR A 60 9.74 8.46 -10.97
C TYR A 60 8.70 9.40 -10.32
N PRO A 61 7.54 9.63 -10.95
CA PRO A 61 6.44 10.31 -10.29
C PRO A 61 5.95 9.50 -9.08
N VAL A 62 5.44 10.20 -8.07
CA VAL A 62 4.91 9.59 -6.85
C VAL A 62 3.41 9.86 -6.75
N LEU A 63 2.61 8.79 -6.71
CA LEU A 63 1.18 8.83 -6.44
C LEU A 63 0.92 8.54 -4.97
N PHE A 64 0.54 9.56 -4.20
CA PHE A 64 0.04 9.37 -2.85
C PHE A 64 -1.42 8.91 -2.89
N LEU A 65 -1.67 7.68 -2.43
CA LEU A 65 -2.98 7.05 -2.46
C LEU A 65 -3.59 7.01 -1.06
N LEU A 66 -4.73 7.66 -0.89
CA LEU A 66 -5.49 7.62 0.36
C LEU A 66 -6.29 6.32 0.48
N ASP A 67 -6.53 5.88 1.72
CA ASP A 67 -7.32 4.67 2.03
C ASP A 67 -6.67 3.40 1.45
N GLY A 68 -5.34 3.29 1.64
CA GLY A 68 -4.49 2.28 1.01
C GLY A 68 -4.98 0.85 1.20
N GLN A 69 -5.42 0.50 2.41
CA GLN A 69 -5.97 -0.82 2.75
C GLN A 69 -7.10 -1.30 1.83
N ARG A 70 -7.82 -0.39 1.17
CA ARG A 70 -8.96 -0.71 0.29
C ARG A 70 -8.61 -0.54 -1.19
N ASN A 71 -7.72 0.40 -1.51
CA ASN A 71 -7.52 0.86 -2.88
C ASN A 71 -6.19 0.44 -3.50
N PHE A 72 -5.21 -0.01 -2.71
CA PHE A 72 -3.86 -0.27 -3.20
C PHE A 72 -3.83 -1.30 -4.34
N ALA A 73 -4.44 -2.47 -4.13
CA ALA A 73 -4.42 -3.54 -5.13
C ALA A 73 -5.08 -3.12 -6.46
N HIS A 74 -6.20 -2.39 -6.36
CA HIS A 74 -6.88 -1.84 -7.54
C HIS A 74 -6.00 -0.83 -8.28
N ALA A 75 -5.47 0.16 -7.56
CA ALA A 75 -4.63 1.21 -8.16
C ALA A 75 -3.34 0.64 -8.78
N ALA A 76 -2.63 -0.23 -8.06
CA ALA A 76 -1.40 -0.86 -8.54
C ALA A 76 -1.67 -1.76 -9.76
N GLY A 77 -2.72 -2.57 -9.73
CA GLY A 77 -3.12 -3.42 -10.86
C GLY A 77 -3.48 -2.61 -12.10
N THR A 78 -4.27 -1.54 -11.95
CA THR A 78 -4.61 -0.63 -13.06
C THR A 78 -3.37 0.05 -13.62
N LEU A 79 -2.48 0.57 -12.76
CA LEU A 79 -1.25 1.22 -13.22
C LEU A 79 -0.37 0.25 -14.02
N VAL A 80 -0.22 -1.00 -13.56
CA VAL A 80 0.54 -2.03 -14.28
C VAL A 80 -0.03 -2.27 -15.69
N LEU A 81 -1.35 -2.27 -15.85
CA LEU A 81 -2.00 -2.44 -17.16
C LEU A 81 -1.80 -1.20 -18.06
N LEU A 82 -1.94 0.00 -17.50
CA LEU A 82 -1.73 1.25 -18.23
C LEU A 82 -0.28 1.44 -18.68
N ASN A 83 0.69 1.03 -17.86
CA ASN A 83 2.11 1.06 -18.24
C ASN A 83 2.41 0.11 -19.40
N GLN A 84 1.84 -1.10 -19.39
CA GLN A 84 2.03 -2.08 -20.48
C GLN A 84 1.47 -1.61 -21.82
N SER A 85 0.40 -0.81 -21.78
CA SER A 85 -0.21 -0.22 -22.97
C SER A 85 0.38 1.14 -23.36
N GLY A 86 1.38 1.63 -22.61
CA GLY A 86 1.99 2.95 -22.85
C GLY A 86 1.06 4.13 -22.56
N MET A 87 -0.06 3.90 -21.87
CA MET A 87 -1.05 4.94 -21.54
C MET A 87 -0.73 5.67 -20.24
N ALA A 88 0.14 5.10 -19.39
CA ALA A 88 0.69 5.75 -18.22
C ALA A 88 2.20 5.52 -18.14
N SER A 89 2.90 6.45 -17.48
CA SER A 89 4.31 6.27 -17.13
C SER A 89 4.45 5.41 -15.88
N GLU A 90 5.59 4.72 -15.74
CA GLU A 90 5.93 4.05 -14.48
C GLU A 90 5.96 5.05 -13.32
N MET A 91 5.32 4.70 -12.19
CA MET A 91 5.22 5.56 -11.00
C MET A 91 5.40 4.75 -9.72
N ILE A 92 5.85 5.42 -8.67
CA ILE A 92 5.84 4.90 -7.31
C ILE A 92 4.45 5.18 -6.72
N ILE A 93 3.80 4.18 -6.14
CA ILE A 93 2.58 4.41 -5.36
C ILE A 93 2.95 4.36 -3.88
N VAL A 94 2.62 5.41 -3.13
CA VAL A 94 2.72 5.44 -1.67
C VAL A 94 1.30 5.50 -1.12
N ALA A 95 0.77 4.35 -0.72
CA ALA A 95 -0.57 4.29 -0.17
C ALA A 95 -0.56 4.38 1.35
N ILE A 96 -1.39 5.28 1.88
CA ILE A 96 -1.47 5.61 3.30
C ILE A 96 -2.63 4.83 3.91
N ASN A 97 -2.32 3.94 4.85
CA ASN A 97 -3.33 3.23 5.59
C ASN A 97 -3.88 4.09 6.74
N ASN A 98 -5.17 3.95 7.00
CA ASN A 98 -5.87 4.67 8.06
C ASN A 98 -5.96 3.81 9.32
N THR A 99 -5.58 4.39 10.45
CA THR A 99 -5.88 3.84 11.79
C THR A 99 -7.32 4.22 12.18
N TYR A 100 -7.66 5.51 12.06
CA TYR A 100 -8.97 6.07 12.36
C TYR A 100 -9.51 6.88 11.18
N ARG A 101 -10.00 6.17 10.16
CA ARG A 101 -10.46 6.74 8.88
C ARG A 101 -11.43 7.92 9.02
N THR A 102 -12.40 7.84 9.94
CA THR A 102 -13.33 8.96 10.17
C THR A 102 -12.62 10.20 10.67
N ARG A 103 -11.72 10.09 11.66
CA ARG A 103 -10.93 11.22 12.17
C ARG A 103 -10.10 11.84 11.05
N ASP A 104 -9.45 11.02 10.24
CA ASP A 104 -8.48 11.47 9.25
C ASP A 104 -9.15 12.08 8.01
N PHE A 105 -10.34 11.61 7.61
CA PHE A 105 -11.01 12.03 6.38
C PHE A 105 -12.17 13.01 6.61
N THR A 106 -12.42 13.41 7.86
CA THR A 106 -13.41 14.45 8.15
C THR A 106 -12.71 15.73 8.58
N PRO A 107 -12.82 16.84 7.82
CA PRO A 107 -12.17 18.10 8.18
C PRO A 107 -12.77 18.74 9.44
N THR A 108 -14.00 18.34 9.81
CA THR A 108 -14.71 18.84 10.98
C THR A 108 -14.83 17.76 12.04
N TYR A 109 -14.55 18.13 13.28
CA TYR A 109 -14.81 17.25 14.42
C TYR A 109 -16.31 17.14 14.72
N ARG A 110 -16.87 15.94 14.63
CA ARG A 110 -18.23 15.65 15.13
C ARG A 110 -18.23 15.70 16.65
N LYS A 111 -18.61 16.84 17.22
CA LYS A 111 -18.83 16.97 18.67
C LYS A 111 -19.92 15.98 19.10
N ASN A 112 -19.57 15.03 19.97
CA ASN A 112 -20.52 14.06 20.49
C ASN A 112 -21.64 14.80 21.25
N ILE A 113 -22.89 14.61 20.85
CA ILE A 113 -24.04 15.33 21.42
C ILE A 113 -24.18 15.00 22.92
N THR A 114 -23.82 13.79 23.31
CA THR A 114 -23.89 13.32 24.70
C THR A 114 -22.95 14.08 25.62
N SER A 115 -21.71 14.38 25.20
CA SER A 115 -20.78 15.17 26.03
C SER A 115 -21.20 16.63 26.13
N LYS A 116 -21.84 17.17 25.07
CA LYS A 116 -22.43 18.51 25.11
C LYS A 116 -23.59 18.57 26.12
N LEU A 117 -24.49 17.58 26.09
CA LEU A 117 -25.63 17.51 27.00
C LEU A 117 -25.20 17.29 28.45
N LEU A 118 -24.22 16.41 28.70
CA LEU A 118 -23.66 16.20 30.05
C LEU A 118 -23.01 17.48 30.59
N GLY A 119 -22.24 18.19 29.76
CA GLY A 119 -21.67 19.49 30.13
C GLY A 119 -22.75 20.52 30.51
N THR A 120 -23.81 20.61 29.71
CA THR A 120 -24.94 21.51 29.98
C THR A 120 -25.68 21.14 31.27
N VAL A 121 -25.97 19.85 31.48
CA VAL A 121 -26.66 19.37 32.68
C VAL A 121 -25.82 19.63 33.93
N LEU A 122 -24.51 19.37 33.89
CA LEU A 122 -23.62 19.64 35.02
C LEU A 122 -23.53 21.14 35.35
N GLN A 123 -23.45 22.01 34.35
CA GLN A 123 -23.47 23.47 34.55
C GLN A 123 -24.80 23.96 35.12
N GLN A 124 -25.91 23.35 34.72
CA GLN A 124 -27.25 23.70 35.18
C GLN A 124 -27.52 23.20 36.62
N SER A 125 -27.02 22.01 36.97
CA SER A 125 -27.06 21.49 38.35
C SER A 125 -26.21 22.32 39.33
N LEU A 126 -25.07 22.85 38.89
CA LEU A 126 -24.23 23.75 39.70
C LEU A 126 -24.88 25.11 39.95
N HIS A 127 -25.79 25.55 39.08
CA HIS A 127 -26.49 26.84 39.22
C HIS A 127 -27.82 26.72 39.96
N SER A 128 -28.45 25.53 39.98
CA SER A 128 -29.73 25.27 40.64
C SER A 128 -29.60 24.90 42.13
N GLY A 129 -28.38 24.73 42.65
CA GLY A 129 -28.11 24.34 44.04
C GLY A 129 -27.92 25.49 45.04
N LYS A 130 -28.43 26.69 44.75
CA LYS A 130 -28.45 27.84 45.67
C LYS A 130 -29.88 28.22 46.02
#